data_AF-A0A973PA39-F1
#
_entry.id   AF-A0A973PA39-F1
#
_cell.length_a   1.000
_cell.length_b   1.000
_cell.length_c   1.000
_cell.angle_alpha   90.00
_cell.angle_beta   90.00
_cell.angle_gamma   90.00
#
_symmetry.space_group_name_H-M   'P 1'
#
loop_
_entity.id
_entity.type
_entity.pdbx_description
1 polymer ?
#
loop_
_entity_poly.entity_id
_entity_poly.type
_entity_poly.pdbx_seq_one_letter_code
_entity_poly.pdbx_strand_id
1 'polypeptide(L)'
;MWNEARPPGSPVRVWRDWALVCALVPAAVLEGVLRPGLPWLSAAVTVVLVPTLLWRRSRPLLMLAICFAVTSVAPRPQPYALVFVLILVYAVARWGSGREVAAGFALTIAAIAVPAALHGMAASDVVGAFAVTVTALALGVAFRYRARARMRELDQVKLLEREQLARDLHDTVAHHVSAMAIRAQAGLARPDTALEALRVIEEEAGRTLEEMRGMVRILRTDGWESAGRGFADLAGLSGDGGGPA
;
A
#
# COMPACT_ATOMS: atom_id res chain seq x y z
N MET A 1 -14.43 -10.37 5.00
CA MET A 1 -13.95 -9.84 3.69
C MET A 1 -14.84 -8.75 3.10
N TRP A 2 -16.18 -8.83 3.19
CA TRP A 2 -17.09 -7.90 2.51
C TRP A 2 -16.98 -6.42 2.91
N ASN A 3 -16.66 -6.11 4.18
CA ASN A 3 -16.52 -4.73 4.67
C ASN A 3 -15.06 -4.24 4.72
N GLU A 4 -14.17 -4.90 3.98
CA GLU A 4 -12.75 -4.54 4.02
C GLU A 4 -12.48 -3.29 3.18
N ALA A 5 -11.99 -2.23 3.85
CA ALA A 5 -11.66 -0.95 3.24
C ALA A 5 -10.50 -1.07 2.23
N ARG A 6 -10.41 -0.10 1.31
CA ARG A 6 -9.30 -0.02 0.36
C ARG A 6 -7.96 0.13 1.11
N PRO A 7 -6.87 -0.50 0.63
CA PRO A 7 -5.56 -0.31 1.23
C PRO A 7 -5.17 1.18 1.21
N PRO A 8 -4.75 1.78 2.35
CA PRO A 8 -4.28 3.17 2.39
C PRO A 8 -2.96 3.32 1.61
N GLY A 9 -2.74 4.49 0.99
CA GLY A 9 -1.49 4.84 0.30
C GLY A 9 -1.32 4.27 -1.12
N SER A 10 -2.41 4.06 -1.88
CA SER A 10 -2.29 3.70 -3.30
C SER A 10 -1.74 4.89 -4.10
N PRO A 11 -0.53 4.81 -4.69
CA PRO A 11 0.02 5.92 -5.45
C PRO A 11 -0.83 6.14 -6.71
N VAL A 12 -1.34 7.36 -6.87
CA VAL A 12 -2.32 7.73 -7.91
C VAL A 12 -1.74 7.55 -9.31
N ARG A 13 -0.48 7.94 -9.53
CA ARG A 13 0.25 7.78 -10.79
C ARG A 13 1.73 7.56 -10.50
N VAL A 14 2.31 6.50 -11.04
CA VAL A 14 3.75 6.25 -10.94
C VAL A 14 4.35 6.31 -12.33
N TRP A 15 5.60 6.75 -12.48
CA TRP A 15 6.31 6.79 -13.76
C TRP A 15 6.25 5.46 -14.54
N ARG A 16 6.18 4.32 -13.84
CA ARG A 16 5.98 2.99 -14.42
C ARG A 16 4.65 2.82 -15.16
N ASP A 17 3.59 3.52 -14.74
CA ASP A 17 2.29 3.51 -15.42
C ASP A 17 2.40 4.27 -16.75
N TRP A 18 3.16 5.37 -16.79
CA TRP A 18 3.50 6.08 -18.03
C TRP A 18 4.41 5.26 -18.95
N ALA A 19 5.40 4.55 -18.41
CA ALA A 19 6.25 3.65 -19.19
C ALA A 19 5.45 2.49 -19.81
N LEU A 20 4.48 1.94 -19.08
CA LEU A 20 3.56 0.93 -19.59
C LEU A 20 2.70 1.48 -20.74
N VAL A 21 2.15 2.68 -20.62
CA VAL A 21 1.39 3.32 -21.71
C VAL A 21 2.29 3.60 -22.92
N CYS A 22 3.48 4.16 -22.69
CA CYS A 22 4.45 4.44 -23.75
C CYS A 22 4.97 3.18 -24.44
N ALA A 23 4.99 2.01 -23.79
CA ALA A 23 5.37 0.75 -24.41
C ALA A 23 4.19 0.06 -25.12
N LEU A 24 2.99 0.15 -24.56
CA LEU A 24 1.81 -0.58 -25.03
C LEU A 24 1.14 0.11 -26.23
N VAL A 25 1.17 1.46 -26.31
CA VAL A 25 0.64 2.21 -27.47
C VAL A 25 1.42 1.89 -28.76
N PRO A 26 2.77 1.98 -28.80
CA PRO A 26 3.52 1.63 -30.01
C PRO A 26 3.42 0.16 -30.37
N ALA A 27 3.37 -0.75 -29.38
CA ALA A 27 3.16 -2.16 -29.63
C ALA A 27 1.81 -2.43 -30.31
N ALA A 28 0.73 -1.78 -29.85
CA ALA A 28 -0.60 -1.88 -30.45
C ALA A 28 -0.65 -1.29 -31.87
N VAL A 29 0.02 -0.16 -32.11
CA VAL A 29 0.11 0.47 -33.44
C VAL A 29 0.93 -0.40 -34.40
N LEU A 30 2.09 -0.91 -33.96
CA LEU A 30 2.96 -1.77 -34.76
C LEU A 30 2.26 -3.07 -35.17
N GLU A 31 1.50 -3.66 -34.26
CA GLU A 31 0.73 -4.88 -34.52
C GLU A 31 -0.44 -4.64 -35.50
N GLY A 32 -1.12 -3.50 -35.40
CA GLY A 32 -2.15 -3.07 -36.36
C GLY A 32 -1.60 -2.85 -37.77
N VAL A 33 -0.36 -2.37 -37.89
CA VAL A 33 0.35 -2.21 -39.18
C VAL A 33 0.82 -3.57 -39.74
N LEU A 34 1.28 -4.47 -38.89
CA LEU A 34 1.82 -5.79 -39.29
C LEU A 34 0.73 -6.82 -39.66
N ARG A 35 -0.52 -6.64 -39.20
CA ARG A 35 -1.66 -7.52 -39.52
C ARG A 35 -2.74 -6.79 -40.32
N PRO A 36 -2.56 -6.61 -41.65
CA PRO A 36 -3.49 -5.87 -42.50
C PRO A 36 -4.91 -6.47 -42.63
N GLY A 37 -5.14 -7.68 -42.10
CA GLY A 37 -6.47 -8.32 -42.01
C GLY A 37 -7.27 -7.93 -40.76
N LEU A 38 -6.71 -7.14 -39.84
CA LEU A 38 -7.43 -6.67 -38.66
C LEU A 38 -8.33 -5.47 -39.03
N PRO A 39 -9.60 -5.47 -38.60
CA PRO A 39 -10.45 -4.30 -38.79
C PRO A 39 -9.87 -3.13 -37.99
N TRP A 40 -9.80 -1.95 -38.62
CA TRP A 40 -9.34 -0.70 -37.99
C TRP A 40 -10.02 -0.40 -36.65
N LEU A 41 -11.26 -0.87 -36.48
CA LEU A 41 -12.04 -0.87 -35.24
C LEU A 41 -11.32 -1.58 -34.07
N SER A 42 -10.63 -2.70 -34.31
CA SER A 42 -9.86 -3.40 -33.27
C SER A 42 -8.64 -2.63 -32.81
N ALA A 43 -7.94 -1.98 -33.74
CA ALA A 43 -6.80 -1.12 -33.40
C ALA A 43 -7.26 0.12 -32.61
N ALA A 44 -8.38 0.74 -33.03
CA ALA A 44 -8.98 1.87 -32.33
C ALA A 44 -9.41 1.52 -30.89
N VAL A 45 -10.03 0.35 -30.69
CA VAL A 45 -10.40 -0.16 -29.36
C VAL A 45 -9.19 -0.31 -28.44
N THR A 46 -8.08 -0.85 -28.96
CA THR A 46 -6.85 -0.99 -28.16
C THR A 46 -6.27 0.37 -27.77
N VAL A 47 -6.21 1.33 -28.70
CA VAL A 47 -5.75 2.69 -28.42
C VAL A 47 -6.60 3.37 -27.34
N VAL A 48 -7.91 3.11 -27.31
CA VAL A 48 -8.82 3.63 -26.28
C VAL A 48 -8.65 2.91 -24.93
N LEU A 49 -8.32 1.62 -24.91
CA LEU A 49 -8.13 0.86 -23.67
C LEU A 49 -6.79 1.12 -22.98
N VAL A 50 -5.72 1.43 -23.70
CA VAL A 50 -4.38 1.63 -23.09
C VAL A 50 -4.38 2.76 -22.03
N PRO A 51 -4.98 3.95 -22.26
CA PRO A 51 -5.06 5.01 -21.25
C PRO A 51 -5.81 4.61 -19.98
N THR A 52 -6.75 3.67 -20.06
CA THR A 52 -7.54 3.22 -18.89
C THR A 52 -6.66 2.52 -17.84
N LEU A 53 -5.50 1.99 -18.24
CA LEU A 53 -4.51 1.42 -17.33
C LEU A 53 -3.90 2.45 -16.36
N LEU A 54 -3.92 3.74 -16.70
CA LEU A 54 -3.45 4.81 -15.81
C LEU A 54 -4.32 4.93 -14.55
N TRP A 55 -5.60 4.59 -14.65
CA TRP A 55 -6.54 4.64 -13.52
C TRP A 55 -6.71 3.29 -12.81
N ARG A 56 -5.94 2.27 -13.19
CA ARG A 56 -6.04 0.91 -12.62
C ARG A 56 -5.82 0.87 -11.10
N ARG A 57 -5.09 1.83 -10.53
CA ARG A 57 -4.78 1.85 -9.08
C ARG A 57 -5.79 2.63 -8.25
N SER A 58 -6.55 3.53 -8.88
CA SER A 58 -7.51 4.42 -8.21
C SER A 58 -8.96 3.96 -8.39
N ARG A 59 -9.28 3.40 -9.57
CA ARG A 59 -10.65 2.95 -9.95
C ARG A 59 -10.59 1.59 -10.68
N PRO A 60 -9.96 0.54 -10.10
CA PRO A 60 -9.72 -0.73 -10.80
C PRO A 60 -11.00 -1.39 -11.35
N LEU A 61 -12.10 -1.35 -10.60
CA LEU A 61 -13.37 -1.95 -11.00
C LEU A 61 -14.02 -1.23 -12.18
N LEU A 62 -14.02 0.11 -12.20
CA LEU A 62 -14.55 0.87 -13.34
C LEU A 62 -13.76 0.58 -14.62
N MET A 63 -12.44 0.47 -14.51
CA MET A 63 -11.60 0.16 -15.67
C MET A 63 -11.85 -1.28 -16.18
N LEU A 64 -12.06 -2.24 -15.27
CA LEU A 64 -12.48 -3.60 -15.64
C LEU A 64 -13.86 -3.61 -16.32
N ALA A 65 -14.82 -2.83 -15.82
CA ALA A 65 -16.15 -2.71 -16.41
C ALA A 65 -16.12 -2.10 -17.81
N ILE A 66 -15.32 -1.05 -18.01
CA ILE A 66 -15.08 -0.45 -19.34
C ILE A 66 -14.44 -1.45 -20.27
N CYS A 67 -13.40 -2.16 -19.83
CA CYS A 67 -12.76 -3.21 -20.61
C CYS A 67 -13.74 -4.28 -21.05
N PHE A 68 -14.54 -4.81 -20.13
CA PHE A 68 -15.58 -5.79 -20.42
C PHE A 68 -16.58 -5.25 -21.45
N ALA A 69 -17.18 -4.08 -21.20
CA ALA A 69 -18.17 -3.48 -22.10
C ALA A 69 -17.64 -3.28 -23.53
N VAL A 70 -16.41 -2.78 -23.67
CA VAL A 70 -15.76 -2.57 -24.96
C VAL A 70 -15.50 -3.90 -25.67
N THR A 71 -15.04 -4.93 -24.95
CA THR A 71 -14.78 -6.25 -25.53
C THR A 71 -16.06 -7.01 -25.89
N SER A 72 -17.16 -6.82 -25.16
CA SER A 72 -18.43 -7.51 -25.43
C SER A 72 -19.18 -7.00 -26.67
N VAL A 73 -18.96 -5.74 -27.05
CA VAL A 73 -19.58 -5.14 -28.25
C VAL A 73 -18.68 -5.32 -29.49
N ALA A 74 -17.43 -5.75 -29.30
CA ALA A 74 -16.52 -6.00 -30.40
C ALA A 74 -17.03 -7.15 -31.29
N PRO A 75 -17.07 -6.99 -32.62
CA PRO A 75 -17.63 -7.99 -33.53
C PRO A 75 -16.79 -9.28 -33.63
N ARG A 76 -15.54 -9.25 -33.12
CA ARG A 76 -14.64 -10.40 -33.09
C ARG A 76 -13.83 -10.44 -31.79
N PRO A 77 -13.40 -11.62 -31.33
CA PRO A 77 -12.51 -11.75 -30.18
C PRO A 77 -11.21 -10.97 -30.42
N GLN A 78 -10.83 -10.13 -29.46
CA GLN A 78 -9.57 -9.39 -29.52
C GLN A 78 -8.45 -10.23 -28.88
N PRO A 79 -7.35 -10.53 -29.58
CA PRO A 79 -6.31 -11.42 -29.06
C PRO A 79 -5.62 -10.89 -27.78
N TYR A 80 -5.64 -9.57 -27.55
CA TYR A 80 -5.04 -8.90 -26.39
C TYR A 80 -6.04 -8.62 -25.24
N ALA A 81 -7.34 -8.86 -25.42
CA ALA A 81 -8.34 -8.63 -24.38
C ALA A 81 -8.01 -9.40 -23.09
N LEU A 82 -7.53 -10.64 -23.24
CA LEU A 82 -7.12 -11.47 -22.11
C LEU A 82 -6.02 -10.81 -21.27
N VAL A 83 -5.00 -10.22 -21.90
CA VAL A 83 -3.91 -9.54 -21.19
C VAL A 83 -4.42 -8.34 -20.38
N PHE A 84 -5.29 -7.51 -20.97
CA PHE A 84 -5.91 -6.38 -20.28
C PHE A 84 -6.78 -6.83 -19.10
N VAL A 85 -7.61 -7.85 -19.31
CA VAL A 85 -8.46 -8.44 -18.27
C VAL A 85 -7.59 -8.95 -17.11
N LEU A 86 -6.51 -9.67 -17.38
CA LEU A 86 -5.62 -10.19 -16.33
C LEU A 86 -4.94 -9.08 -15.52
N ILE A 87 -4.48 -8.02 -16.19
CA ILE A 87 -3.89 -6.85 -15.52
C ILE A 87 -4.93 -6.18 -14.61
N LEU A 88 -6.16 -6.03 -15.07
CA LEU A 88 -7.25 -5.38 -14.34
C LEU A 88 -7.77 -6.26 -13.19
N VAL A 89 -7.88 -7.57 -13.38
CA VAL A 89 -8.23 -8.54 -12.32
C VAL A 89 -7.19 -8.52 -11.21
N TYR A 90 -5.90 -8.55 -11.58
CA TYR A 90 -4.81 -8.38 -10.61
C TYR A 90 -4.93 -7.04 -9.87
N ALA A 91 -5.22 -5.95 -10.57
CA ALA A 91 -5.36 -4.63 -9.97
C ALA A 91 -6.55 -4.53 -9.00
N VAL A 92 -7.69 -5.10 -9.36
CA VAL A 92 -8.87 -5.20 -8.47
C VAL A 92 -8.52 -6.01 -7.21
N ALA A 93 -7.88 -7.17 -7.35
CA ALA A 93 -7.47 -7.99 -6.22
C ALA A 93 -6.49 -7.25 -5.29
N ARG A 94 -5.51 -6.56 -5.87
CA ARG A 94 -4.44 -5.89 -5.15
C ARG A 94 -4.85 -4.57 -4.50
N TRP A 95 -5.71 -3.79 -5.14
CA TRP A 95 -6.02 -2.40 -4.74
C TRP A 95 -7.49 -2.15 -4.41
N GLY A 96 -8.39 -3.06 -4.79
CA GLY A 96 -9.83 -2.89 -4.57
C GLY A 96 -10.28 -3.12 -3.14
N SER A 97 -11.43 -2.55 -2.78
CA SER A 97 -12.14 -2.92 -1.54
C SER A 97 -12.63 -4.37 -1.59
N GLY A 98 -12.98 -4.97 -0.44
CA GLY A 98 -13.50 -6.34 -0.41
C GLY A 98 -14.72 -6.56 -1.32
N ARG A 99 -15.59 -5.53 -1.42
CA ARG A 99 -16.75 -5.52 -2.34
C ARG A 99 -16.32 -5.44 -3.81
N GLU A 100 -15.29 -4.64 -4.11
CA GLU A 100 -14.75 -4.54 -5.47
C GLU A 100 -14.10 -5.84 -5.93
N VAL A 101 -13.48 -6.61 -5.04
CA VAL A 101 -12.94 -7.93 -5.38
C VAL A 101 -14.07 -8.91 -5.73
N ALA A 102 -15.15 -8.92 -4.94
CA ALA A 102 -16.32 -9.77 -5.24
C ALA A 102 -17.01 -9.37 -6.55
N ALA A 103 -17.23 -8.07 -6.77
CA ALA A 103 -17.83 -7.57 -8.00
C ALA A 103 -16.92 -7.77 -9.22
N GLY A 104 -15.60 -7.59 -9.07
CA GLY A 104 -14.62 -7.90 -10.11
C GLY A 104 -14.60 -9.38 -10.48
N PHE A 105 -14.76 -10.29 -9.51
CA PHE A 105 -14.90 -11.72 -9.76
C PHE A 105 -16.15 -12.05 -10.58
N ALA A 106 -17.31 -11.49 -10.21
CA ALA A 106 -18.54 -11.66 -10.97
C ALA A 106 -18.40 -11.13 -12.42
N LEU A 107 -17.78 -9.96 -12.57
CA LEU A 107 -17.53 -9.36 -13.89
C LEU A 107 -16.56 -10.19 -14.75
N THR A 108 -15.60 -10.85 -14.11
CA THR A 108 -14.66 -11.76 -14.78
C THR A 108 -15.36 -13.01 -15.30
N ILE A 109 -16.29 -13.58 -14.53
CA ILE A 109 -17.11 -14.71 -14.99
C ILE A 109 -17.93 -14.28 -16.20
N ALA A 110 -18.54 -13.10 -16.17
CA ALA A 110 -19.28 -12.56 -17.31
C ALA A 110 -18.38 -12.36 -18.54
N ALA A 111 -17.14 -11.89 -18.36
CA ALA A 111 -16.13 -11.72 -19.42
C ALA A 111 -15.76 -13.02 -20.14
N ILE A 112 -15.89 -14.17 -19.49
CA ILE A 112 -15.64 -15.49 -20.09
C ILE A 112 -16.94 -16.07 -20.67
N ALA A 113 -18.04 -15.99 -19.91
CA ALA A 113 -19.30 -16.64 -20.27
C ALA A 113 -20.00 -16.00 -21.48
N VAL A 114 -20.01 -14.67 -21.58
CA VAL A 114 -20.72 -13.97 -22.66
C VAL A 114 -20.10 -14.28 -24.04
N PRO A 115 -18.77 -14.15 -24.24
CA PRO A 115 -18.16 -14.53 -25.51
C PRO A 115 -18.29 -16.02 -25.82
N ALA A 116 -18.22 -16.90 -24.82
CA ALA A 116 -18.41 -18.34 -25.01
C ALA A 116 -19.81 -18.67 -25.54
N ALA A 117 -20.84 -18.00 -25.01
CA ALA A 117 -22.23 -18.16 -25.44
C ALA A 117 -22.51 -17.55 -26.83
N LEU A 118 -21.93 -16.39 -27.14
CA LEU A 118 -22.20 -15.67 -28.39
C LEU A 118 -21.39 -16.19 -29.58
N HIS A 119 -20.16 -16.69 -29.36
CA HIS A 119 -19.22 -17.05 -30.43
C HIS A 119 -18.90 -18.55 -30.47
N GLY A 120 -19.47 -19.38 -29.60
CA GLY A 120 -19.29 -20.82 -29.62
C GLY A 120 -17.84 -21.25 -29.37
N MET A 121 -17.28 -20.83 -28.23
CA MET A 121 -15.90 -21.18 -27.86
C MET A 121 -15.74 -22.67 -27.56
N ALA A 122 -14.58 -23.24 -27.91
CA ALA A 122 -14.24 -24.59 -27.51
C ALA A 122 -14.15 -24.70 -25.98
N ALA A 123 -14.53 -25.84 -25.41
CA ALA A 123 -14.48 -26.07 -23.96
C ALA A 123 -13.05 -25.89 -23.40
N SER A 124 -12.02 -26.26 -24.17
CA SER A 124 -10.62 -26.05 -23.82
C SER A 124 -10.26 -24.58 -23.61
N ASP A 125 -10.82 -23.68 -24.44
CA ASP A 125 -10.52 -22.25 -24.40
C ASP A 125 -11.17 -21.59 -23.18
N VAL A 126 -12.40 -22.01 -22.86
CA VAL A 126 -13.12 -21.57 -21.65
C VAL A 126 -12.38 -22.02 -20.39
N VAL A 127 -11.94 -23.27 -20.35
CA VAL A 127 -11.18 -23.83 -19.22
C VAL A 127 -9.83 -23.11 -19.08
N GLY A 128 -9.12 -22.89 -20.18
CA GLY A 128 -7.85 -22.13 -20.19
C GLY A 128 -8.02 -20.70 -19.68
N ALA A 129 -9.03 -19.98 -20.20
CA ALA A 129 -9.33 -18.63 -19.75
C ALA A 129 -9.66 -18.59 -18.26
N PHE A 130 -10.48 -19.52 -17.76
CA PHE A 130 -10.81 -19.61 -16.35
C PHE A 130 -9.57 -19.88 -15.48
N ALA A 131 -8.74 -20.85 -15.84
CA ALA A 131 -7.53 -21.21 -15.10
C ALA A 131 -6.53 -20.05 -14.99
N VAL A 132 -6.28 -19.35 -16.10
CA VAL A 132 -5.36 -18.20 -16.12
C VAL A 132 -5.90 -17.06 -15.28
N THR A 133 -7.21 -16.81 -15.32
CA THR A 133 -7.81 -15.71 -14.57
C THR A 133 -7.89 -15.98 -13.07
N VAL A 134 -8.18 -17.22 -12.67
CA VAL A 134 -8.10 -17.65 -11.27
C VAL A 134 -6.67 -17.51 -10.74
N THR A 135 -5.66 -17.84 -11.57
CA THR A 135 -4.26 -17.68 -11.20
C THR A 135 -3.88 -16.20 -10.99
N ALA A 136 -4.32 -15.30 -11.89
CA ALA A 136 -4.10 -13.86 -11.73
C ALA A 136 -4.78 -13.29 -10.47
N LEU A 137 -6.00 -13.75 -10.17
CA LEU A 137 -6.72 -13.41 -8.95
C LEU A 137 -5.95 -13.90 -7.71
N ALA A 138 -5.52 -15.16 -7.70
CA ALA A 138 -4.76 -15.77 -6.61
C ALA A 138 -3.45 -15.01 -6.36
N LEU A 139 -2.72 -14.62 -7.42
CA LEU A 139 -1.52 -13.79 -7.30
C LEU A 139 -1.83 -12.44 -6.68
N GLY A 140 -2.86 -11.72 -7.18
CA GLY A 140 -3.25 -10.42 -6.63
C GLY A 140 -3.60 -10.50 -5.14
N VAL A 141 -4.32 -11.55 -4.74
CA VAL A 141 -4.65 -11.85 -3.34
C VAL A 141 -3.39 -12.18 -2.53
N ALA A 142 -2.51 -13.06 -3.03
CA ALA A 142 -1.27 -13.43 -2.35
C ALA A 142 -0.35 -12.21 -2.11
N PHE A 143 -0.21 -11.32 -3.08
CA PHE A 143 0.55 -10.07 -2.93
C PHE A 143 -0.09 -9.12 -1.91
N ARG A 144 -1.43 -9.03 -1.88
CA ARG A 144 -2.15 -8.25 -0.85
C ARG A 144 -1.90 -8.82 0.55
N TYR A 145 -1.94 -10.14 0.72
CA TYR A 145 -1.63 -10.79 1.98
C TYR A 145 -0.19 -10.57 2.41
N ARG A 146 0.79 -10.74 1.50
CA ARG A 146 2.21 -10.50 1.80
C ARG A 146 2.48 -9.05 2.20
N ALA A 147 1.89 -8.08 1.51
CA ALA A 147 2.04 -6.67 1.87
C ALA A 147 1.50 -6.37 3.27
N ARG A 148 0.34 -6.93 3.62
CA ARG A 148 -0.25 -6.78 4.95
C ARG A 148 0.55 -7.48 6.05
N ALA A 149 1.07 -8.67 5.77
CA ALA A 149 1.91 -9.41 6.72
C ALA A 149 3.17 -8.59 7.05
N ARG A 150 3.84 -8.04 6.04
CA ARG A 150 5.01 -7.17 6.23
C ARG A 150 4.69 -5.90 7.03
N MET A 151 3.55 -5.25 6.79
CA MET A 151 3.14 -4.09 7.58
C MET A 151 2.93 -4.45 9.06
N ARG A 152 2.27 -5.59 9.33
CA ARG A 152 2.06 -6.06 10.71
C ARG A 152 3.36 -6.40 11.40
N GLU A 153 4.30 -7.04 10.70
CA GLU A 153 5.62 -7.36 11.23
C GLU A 153 6.39 -6.08 11.59
N LEU A 154 6.39 -5.06 10.72
CA LEU A 154 7.00 -3.77 11.03
C LEU A 154 6.33 -3.06 12.22
N ASP A 155 5.01 -3.11 12.32
CA ASP A 155 4.30 -2.53 13.46
C ASP A 155 4.60 -3.27 14.76
N GLN A 156 4.74 -4.60 14.72
CA GLN A 156 5.16 -5.40 15.88
C GLN A 156 6.58 -5.09 16.30
N VAL A 157 7.52 -4.99 15.37
CA VAL A 157 8.91 -4.60 15.66
C VAL A 157 8.94 -3.23 16.34
N LYS A 158 8.20 -2.25 15.82
CA LYS A 158 8.11 -0.91 16.44
C LYS A 158 7.52 -0.93 17.85
N LEU A 159 6.54 -1.80 18.12
CA LEU A 159 5.96 -1.94 19.46
C LEU A 159 6.97 -2.55 20.43
N LEU A 160 7.67 -3.59 20.02
CA LEU A 160 8.73 -4.23 20.82
C LEU A 160 9.88 -3.26 21.09
N GLU A 161 10.31 -2.49 20.10
CA GLU A 161 11.33 -1.44 20.27
C GLU A 161 10.88 -0.38 21.28
N ARG A 162 9.63 0.09 21.21
CA ARG A 162 9.09 1.05 22.17
C ARG A 162 9.03 0.50 23.60
N GLU A 163 8.66 -0.77 23.75
CA GLU A 163 8.63 -1.43 25.06
C GLU A 163 10.05 -1.58 25.63
N GLN A 164 11.00 -2.05 24.82
CA GLN A 164 12.38 -2.20 25.23
C GLN A 164 12.99 -0.86 25.65
N LEU A 165 12.74 0.19 24.87
CA LEU A 165 13.26 1.51 25.19
C LEU A 165 12.61 2.09 26.46
N ALA A 166 11.33 1.81 26.72
CA ALA A 166 10.71 2.20 27.98
C ALA A 166 11.32 1.46 29.19
N ARG A 167 11.70 0.18 29.02
CA ARG A 167 12.40 -0.61 30.04
C ARG A 167 13.81 -0.07 30.30
N ASP A 168 14.59 0.17 29.25
CA ASP A 168 15.95 0.72 29.38
C ASP A 168 15.94 2.11 30.05
N LEU A 169 14.94 2.95 29.71
CA LEU A 169 14.70 4.22 30.39
C LEU A 169 14.37 4.02 31.87
N HIS A 170 13.45 3.10 32.17
CA HIS A 170 13.05 2.83 33.55
C HIS A 170 14.21 2.31 34.39
N ASP A 171 15.02 1.39 33.87
CA ASP A 171 16.15 0.80 34.58
C ASP A 171 17.24 1.84 34.85
N THR A 172 17.55 2.69 33.86
CA THR A 172 18.51 3.80 34.03
C THR A 172 18.01 4.79 35.09
N VAL A 173 16.75 5.22 35.01
CA VAL A 173 16.16 6.15 35.99
C VAL A 173 16.12 5.51 37.38
N ALA A 174 15.68 4.25 37.49
CA ALA A 174 15.61 3.54 38.76
C ALA A 174 16.99 3.42 39.42
N HIS A 175 18.04 3.18 38.63
CA HIS A 175 19.41 3.10 39.11
C HIS A 175 19.88 4.44 39.70
N HIS A 176 19.76 5.55 38.95
CA HIS A 176 20.21 6.86 39.44
C HIS A 176 19.38 7.36 40.63
N VAL A 177 18.05 7.15 40.60
CA VAL A 177 17.18 7.52 41.73
C VAL A 177 17.54 6.73 42.99
N SER A 178 17.83 5.43 42.86
CA SER A 178 18.29 4.61 44.00
C SER A 178 19.62 5.10 44.55
N ALA A 179 20.57 5.45 43.70
CA ALA A 179 21.86 6.01 44.12
C ALA A 179 21.69 7.35 44.86
N MET A 180 20.82 8.24 44.38
CA MET A 180 20.49 9.49 45.07
C MET A 180 19.84 9.25 46.42
N ALA A 181 18.90 8.29 46.52
CA ALA A 181 18.22 7.96 47.77
C ALA A 181 19.21 7.44 48.83
N ILE A 182 20.13 6.56 48.45
CA ILE A 182 21.18 6.04 49.34
C ILE A 182 22.11 7.19 49.82
N ARG A 183 22.51 8.08 48.90
CA ARG A 183 23.35 9.26 49.25
C ARG A 183 22.62 10.23 50.18
N ALA A 184 21.33 10.44 49.97
CA ALA A 184 20.51 11.30 50.84
C ALA A 184 20.39 10.70 52.25
N GLN A 185 20.17 9.40 52.36
CA GLN A 185 20.13 8.69 53.65
C GLN A 185 21.47 8.77 54.38
N ALA A 186 22.60 8.62 53.66
CA ALA A 186 23.93 8.76 54.25
C ALA A 186 24.17 10.19 54.80
N GLY A 187 23.72 11.22 54.08
CA GLY A 187 23.77 12.62 54.54
C GLY A 187 22.91 12.89 55.78
N LEU A 188 21.73 12.27 55.88
CA LEU A 188 20.88 12.35 57.08
C LEU A 188 21.52 11.67 58.30
N ALA A 189 22.24 10.58 58.09
CA ALA A 189 22.92 9.86 59.17
C ALA A 189 24.19 10.56 59.69
N ARG A 190 24.81 11.42 58.86
CA ARG A 190 26.05 12.15 59.19
C ARG A 190 25.92 13.64 58.82
N PRO A 191 25.38 14.47 59.72
CA PRO A 191 25.09 15.89 59.46
C PRO A 191 26.29 16.69 58.96
N ASP A 192 27.49 16.36 59.47
CA ASP A 192 28.77 16.98 59.11
C ASP A 192 29.10 16.85 57.61
N THR A 193 28.53 15.85 56.95
CA THR A 193 28.73 15.55 55.51
C THR A 193 27.50 15.82 54.65
N ALA A 194 26.41 16.35 55.22
CA ALA A 194 25.13 16.52 54.52
C ALA A 194 25.25 17.45 53.29
N LEU A 195 26.04 18.53 53.40
CA LEU A 195 26.30 19.45 52.29
C LEU A 195 27.01 18.77 51.10
N GLU A 196 27.95 17.88 51.39
CA GLU A 196 28.68 17.13 50.36
C GLU A 196 27.76 16.10 49.69
N ALA A 197 26.93 15.40 50.46
CA ALA A 197 25.93 14.48 49.92
C ALA A 197 24.92 15.19 48.99
N LEU A 198 24.47 16.40 49.34
CA LEU A 198 23.56 17.20 48.50
C LEU A 198 24.21 17.64 47.18
N ARG A 199 25.48 18.07 47.19
CA ARG A 199 26.22 18.40 45.96
C ARG A 199 26.33 17.22 45.01
N VAL A 200 26.65 16.05 45.56
CA VAL A 200 26.76 14.82 44.76
C VAL A 200 25.41 14.38 44.20
N ILE A 201 24.30 14.61 44.91
CA ILE A 201 22.94 14.37 44.39
C ILE A 201 22.60 15.35 43.27
N GLU A 202 22.91 16.65 43.43
CA GLU A 202 22.68 17.68 42.41
C GLU A 202 23.40 17.33 41.10
N GLU A 203 24.67 16.95 41.18
CA GLU A 203 25.47 16.57 40.01
C GLU A 203 24.92 15.31 39.32
N GLU A 204 24.54 14.31 40.11
CA GLU A 204 23.94 13.08 39.57
C GLU A 204 22.58 13.37 38.90
N ALA A 205 21.75 14.23 39.50
CA ALA A 205 20.44 14.60 38.96
C ALA A 205 20.57 15.39 37.66
N GLY A 206 21.54 16.29 37.59
CA GLY A 206 21.89 17.01 36.36
C GLY A 206 22.25 16.05 35.23
N ARG A 207 23.16 15.10 35.49
CA ARG A 207 23.59 14.09 34.51
C ARG A 207 22.42 13.22 34.04
N THR A 208 21.61 12.68 34.94
CA THR A 208 20.45 11.84 34.57
C THR A 208 19.42 12.61 33.72
N LEU A 209 19.16 13.88 34.02
CA LEU A 209 18.23 14.70 33.23
C LEU A 209 18.77 14.99 31.82
N GLU A 210 20.08 15.19 31.66
CA GLU A 210 20.70 15.35 30.35
C GLU A 210 20.61 14.07 29.51
N GLU A 211 20.90 12.92 30.12
CA GLU A 211 20.77 11.60 29.47
C GLU A 211 19.32 11.32 29.03
N MET A 212 18.34 11.55 29.91
CA MET A 212 16.92 11.42 29.58
C MET A 212 16.51 12.36 28.43
N ARG A 213 16.95 13.62 28.46
CA ARG A 213 16.68 14.59 27.38
C ARG A 213 17.34 14.17 26.07
N GLY A 214 18.52 13.54 26.12
CA GLY A 214 19.19 12.94 24.97
C GLY A 214 18.36 11.81 24.36
N MET A 215 17.94 10.84 25.18
CA MET A 215 17.13 9.70 24.74
C MET A 215 15.77 10.13 24.14
N VAL A 216 15.07 11.07 24.78
CA VAL A 216 13.80 11.63 24.26
C VAL A 216 14.00 12.35 22.93
N ARG A 217 15.14 13.03 22.73
CA ARG A 217 15.44 13.73 21.48
C ARG A 217 15.64 12.74 20.33
N ILE A 218 16.32 11.62 20.56
CA ILE A 218 16.48 10.55 19.58
C ILE A 218 15.11 10.00 19.18
N LEU A 219 14.26 9.65 20.15
CA LEU A 219 12.87 9.20 19.90
C LEU A 219 12.03 10.20 19.09
N ARG A 220 12.17 11.50 19.38
CA ARG A 220 11.45 12.54 18.63
C ARG A 220 12.00 12.69 17.21
N THR A 221 13.29 12.45 17.03
CA THR A 221 14.00 12.53 15.74
C THR A 221 13.80 11.26 14.88
N ASP A 222 13.36 10.15 15.45
CA ASP A 222 12.88 9.01 14.65
C ASP A 222 11.37 9.11 14.36
N GLY A 223 10.63 9.80 15.25
CA GLY A 223 9.20 10.07 15.10
C GLY A 223 8.85 11.08 14.01
N TRP A 224 9.66 12.11 13.75
CA TRP A 224 9.37 13.11 12.71
C TRP A 224 9.55 12.59 11.27
N GLU A 225 10.43 11.62 11.01
CA GLU A 225 10.55 10.99 9.68
C GLU A 225 9.31 10.15 9.31
N SER A 226 8.62 9.63 10.32
CA SER A 226 7.37 8.88 10.17
C SER A 226 6.14 9.79 10.18
N ALA A 227 6.13 10.87 10.98
CA ALA A 227 5.08 11.88 10.98
C ALA A 227 5.09 12.78 9.73
N GLY A 228 6.27 13.11 9.18
CA GLY A 228 6.41 13.94 7.98
C GLY A 228 5.73 13.34 6.73
N ARG A 229 5.65 11.99 6.66
CA ARG A 229 4.86 11.30 5.63
C ARG A 229 3.36 11.38 5.86
N GLY A 230 2.89 11.42 7.12
CA GLY A 230 1.48 11.56 7.45
C GLY A 230 0.94 12.99 7.26
N PHE A 231 1.75 14.01 7.58
CA PHE A 231 1.37 15.42 7.36
C PHE A 231 1.32 15.79 5.87
N ALA A 232 2.21 15.22 5.04
CA ALA A 232 2.14 15.37 3.58
C ALA A 232 0.85 14.76 2.99
N ASP A 233 0.35 13.66 3.58
CA ASP A 233 -0.89 13.00 3.16
C ASP A 233 -2.14 13.79 3.61
N LEU A 234 -2.09 14.46 4.77
CA LEU A 234 -3.18 15.33 5.25
C LEU A 234 -3.25 16.68 4.52
N ALA A 235 -2.10 17.26 4.16
CA ALA A 235 -2.05 18.48 3.33
C ALA A 235 -2.59 18.25 1.91
N GLY A 236 -2.55 17.01 1.41
CA GLY A 236 -3.20 16.62 0.16
C GLY A 236 -4.74 16.55 0.23
N LEU A 237 -5.31 16.40 1.43
CA LEU A 237 -6.77 16.30 1.63
C LEU A 237 -7.44 17.66 1.91
N SER A 238 -6.68 18.66 2.34
CA SER A 238 -7.19 20.04 2.53
C SER A 238 -7.16 20.89 1.26
N GLY A 239 -6.51 20.42 0.18
CA GLY A 239 -6.39 21.14 -1.09
C GLY A 239 -7.56 20.97 -2.08
N ASP A 240 -8.51 20.05 -1.84
CA ASP A 240 -9.57 19.69 -2.82
C ASP A 240 -10.98 20.15 -2.39
N GLY A 241 -11.06 21.10 -1.45
CA GLY A 241 -12.31 21.66 -0.91
C GLY A 241 -12.84 22.92 -1.62
N GLY A 242 -12.44 23.18 -2.86
CA GLY A 242 -12.91 24.32 -3.65
C GLY A 242 -14.33 24.10 -4.20
N GLY A 243 -15.35 24.46 -3.43
CA GLY A 243 -16.75 24.42 -3.87
C GLY A 243 -17.04 25.44 -4.98
N PRO A 244 -17.80 25.08 -6.03
CA PRO A 244 -18.22 26.05 -7.03
C PRO A 244 -19.46 26.84 -6.57
N ALA A 245 -19.41 28.14 -6.83
CA ALA A 245 -20.51 29.10 -6.80
C ALA A 245 -21.46 28.89 -8.00
#